data_AF-A0A4R6X9P9-F1
#
_entry.id   AF-A0A4R6X9P9-F1
#
_cell.length_a   1.000
_cell.length_b   1.000
_cell.length_c   1.000
_cell.angle_alpha   90.00
_cell.angle_beta   90.00
_cell.angle_gamma   90.00
#
_symmetry.space_group_name_H-M   'P 1'
#
loop_
_entity.id
_entity.type
_entity.pdbx_description
1 polymer ?
#
loop_
_entity_poly.entity_id
_entity_poly.type
_entity_poly.pdbx_seq_one_letter_code
_entity_poly.pdbx_strand_id
1 'polypeptide(L)'
;MQKIPLKDTTYNEGKIYVRLMSGRFQTLRRIISWPMLTAFFLMAWLRIDGEPLLMFSFSNHRILIFGLELSWYDLQLLGGLLIAGATFLFFLSMLAGRVWCGFACPQSVWTWIFIRIEDWVEGKANRRAKQDKQPLQTSVLFRRLVKHGLWLLVSVLTAVSFTGYFIDVYELLDEAMQFELPIYVVVWLLTVIGFTYLNAGLMREQICLHACPYSRFQSVMLDQHSKVVSYDLNRGEPRSIKQSAHQSEKGDCVDCTLCIQVCPVGIDIRQGLQAPCINCGACIDACDSVMKKLSKPLGLIRFASESELAGETYQLVRPRLIGYLTVMLIALSVVAYGFTQTTDLLVEFNRERDVMYTVQGNGEICNFYKVKAEVFNLDASSMHVAVQPSHYKVYGKTDIELTSGDVYWRAVRLCTEQPTPGKSDIKMLFTAADRSLVKPTTFFAPR
;
A
#
# COMPACT_ATOMS: atom_id res chain seq x y z
N MET A 1 -28.62 7.31 16.91
CA MET A 1 -27.60 6.38 16.37
C MET A 1 -27.83 5.02 17.01
N GLN A 2 -28.42 4.06 16.30
CA GLN A 2 -28.38 2.67 16.75
C GLN A 2 -27.04 2.09 16.29
N LYS A 3 -26.10 1.88 17.23
CA LYS A 3 -24.87 1.14 16.96
C LYS A 3 -25.25 -0.32 16.76
N ILE A 4 -24.73 -0.98 15.73
CA ILE A 4 -24.93 -2.42 15.55
C ILE A 4 -24.27 -3.14 16.73
N PRO A 5 -25.01 -3.93 17.54
CA PRO A 5 -24.42 -4.65 18.67
C PRO A 5 -23.50 -5.76 18.13
N LEU A 6 -22.19 -5.59 18.32
CA LEU A 6 -21.22 -6.65 18.08
C LEU A 6 -21.33 -7.69 19.20
N LYS A 7 -21.52 -8.96 18.83
CA LYS A 7 -21.46 -10.07 19.80
C LYS A 7 -20.01 -10.54 19.95
N ASP A 8 -19.53 -10.57 21.19
CA ASP A 8 -18.23 -11.14 21.52
C ASP A 8 -18.39 -12.65 21.77
N THR A 9 -18.07 -13.45 20.77
CA THR A 9 -18.25 -14.90 20.81
C THR A 9 -17.10 -15.63 20.13
N THR A 10 -15.85 -15.20 20.38
CA THR A 10 -14.66 -15.90 19.89
C THR A 10 -14.59 -17.32 20.44
N TYR A 11 -15.18 -18.26 19.71
CA TYR A 11 -15.11 -19.69 19.95
C TYR A 11 -13.86 -20.25 19.24
N ASN A 12 -12.71 -20.22 19.92
CA ASN A 12 -11.62 -21.21 19.84
C ASN A 12 -10.37 -20.66 20.54
N GLU A 13 -9.98 -21.26 21.66
CA GLU A 13 -8.68 -21.03 22.32
C GLU A 13 -7.52 -21.80 21.64
N GLY A 14 -7.77 -22.42 20.48
CA GLY A 14 -6.83 -23.31 19.79
C GLY A 14 -6.56 -22.93 18.34
N LYS A 15 -5.48 -23.52 17.78
CA LYS A 15 -5.04 -23.31 16.39
C LYS A 15 -6.18 -23.57 15.38
N ILE A 16 -6.42 -22.61 14.49
CA ILE A 16 -7.44 -22.69 13.45
C ILE A 16 -6.91 -23.45 12.22
N TYR A 17 -7.61 -24.52 11.83
CA TYR A 17 -7.31 -25.27 10.60
C TYR A 17 -8.31 -24.90 9.51
N VAL A 18 -7.93 -23.94 8.67
CA VAL A 18 -8.80 -23.43 7.60
C VAL A 18 -8.95 -24.48 6.51
N ARG A 19 -10.19 -24.84 6.21
CA ARG A 19 -10.56 -25.70 5.08
C ARG A 19 -10.70 -24.84 3.82
N LEU A 20 -9.88 -25.12 2.81
CA LEU A 20 -10.04 -24.47 1.50
C LEU A 20 -11.34 -24.91 0.83
N MET A 21 -12.05 -23.95 0.23
CA MET A 21 -13.29 -24.15 -0.49
C MET A 21 -13.25 -23.48 -1.87
N SER A 22 -13.98 -24.03 -2.83
CA SER A 22 -14.21 -23.41 -4.13
C SER A 22 -15.61 -22.78 -4.18
N GLY A 23 -15.73 -21.68 -4.91
CA GLY A 23 -16.99 -20.97 -5.09
C GLY A 23 -16.78 -19.59 -5.70
N ARG A 24 -17.85 -18.81 -5.78
CA ARG A 24 -17.86 -17.51 -6.45
C ARG A 24 -16.96 -16.52 -5.72
N PHE A 25 -17.08 -16.40 -4.40
CA PHE A 25 -16.31 -15.42 -3.64
C PHE A 25 -14.84 -15.78 -3.55
N GLN A 26 -14.50 -17.06 -3.41
CA GLN A 26 -13.10 -17.51 -3.48
C GLN A 26 -12.48 -17.32 -4.87
N THR A 27 -13.27 -17.40 -5.93
CA THR A 27 -12.80 -17.10 -7.29
C THR A 27 -12.60 -15.60 -7.47
N LEU A 28 -13.57 -14.78 -7.06
CA LEU A 28 -13.45 -13.32 -7.10
C LEU A 28 -12.25 -12.82 -6.29
N ARG A 29 -12.04 -13.37 -5.09
CA ARG A 29 -10.86 -13.09 -4.26
C ARG A 29 -9.57 -13.35 -5.02
N ARG A 30 -9.45 -14.50 -5.69
CA ARG A 30 -8.27 -14.82 -6.50
C ARG A 30 -8.11 -13.84 -7.67
N ILE A 31 -9.19 -13.53 -8.38
CA ILE A 31 -9.16 -12.59 -9.52
C ILE A 31 -8.72 -11.19 -9.08
N ILE A 32 -9.02 -10.76 -7.85
CA ILE A 32 -8.58 -9.47 -7.33
C ILE A 32 -7.15 -9.56 -6.77
N SER A 33 -6.85 -10.57 -5.96
CA SER A 33 -5.57 -10.66 -5.24
C SER A 33 -4.40 -11.01 -6.15
N TRP A 34 -4.58 -11.87 -7.16
CA TRP A 34 -3.48 -12.29 -8.02
C TRP A 34 -2.93 -11.15 -8.87
N PRO A 35 -3.74 -10.34 -9.58
CA PRO A 35 -3.22 -9.19 -10.30
C PRO A 35 -2.52 -8.18 -9.40
N MET A 36 -3.03 -7.93 -8.18
CA MET A 36 -2.35 -7.05 -7.22
C MET A 36 -1.01 -7.62 -6.77
N LEU A 37 -0.95 -8.92 -6.48
CA LEU A 37 0.30 -9.59 -6.11
C LEU A 37 1.29 -9.58 -7.27
N THR A 38 0.83 -9.88 -8.47
CA THR A 38 1.63 -9.82 -9.69
C THR A 38 2.14 -8.40 -9.93
N ALA A 39 1.30 -7.37 -9.80
CA ALA A 39 1.73 -5.98 -9.91
C ALA A 39 2.80 -5.65 -8.84
N PHE A 40 2.61 -6.08 -7.60
CA PHE A 40 3.58 -5.89 -6.52
C PHE A 40 4.97 -6.47 -6.86
N PHE A 41 5.03 -7.64 -7.51
CA PHE A 41 6.31 -8.20 -7.96
C PHE A 41 6.81 -7.51 -9.24
N LEU A 42 5.96 -7.37 -10.26
CA LEU A 42 6.38 -6.83 -11.55
C LEU A 42 6.84 -5.37 -11.48
N MET A 43 6.23 -4.54 -10.63
CA MET A 43 6.59 -3.12 -10.50
C MET A 43 8.03 -2.91 -10.03
N ALA A 44 8.56 -3.80 -9.18
CA ALA A 44 9.94 -3.72 -8.72
C ALA A 44 10.95 -4.41 -9.65
N TRP A 45 10.51 -5.42 -10.42
CA TRP A 45 11.40 -6.27 -11.21
C TRP A 45 11.46 -5.92 -12.69
N LEU A 46 10.34 -5.49 -13.29
CA LEU A 46 10.32 -5.12 -14.70
C LEU A 46 10.98 -3.76 -14.88
N ARG A 47 11.74 -3.66 -15.97
CA ARG A 47 12.44 -2.42 -16.35
C ARG A 47 11.92 -1.87 -17.66
N ILE A 48 11.86 -0.54 -17.74
CA ILE A 48 11.66 0.24 -18.96
C ILE A 48 12.88 1.16 -19.07
N ASP A 49 13.56 1.14 -20.22
CA ASP A 49 14.76 1.95 -20.49
C ASP A 49 15.90 1.81 -19.45
N GLY A 50 16.00 0.63 -18.83
CA GLY A 50 17.02 0.32 -17.83
C GLY A 50 16.61 0.59 -16.39
N GLU A 51 15.51 1.30 -16.16
CA GLU A 51 14.98 1.68 -14.84
C GLU A 51 13.77 0.83 -14.45
N PRO A 52 13.57 0.52 -13.15
CA PRO A 52 12.39 -0.21 -12.67
C PRO A 52 11.09 0.57 -12.89
N LEU A 53 9.97 -0.15 -13.06
CA LEU A 53 8.64 0.47 -13.25
C LEU A 53 8.22 1.36 -12.09
N LEU A 54 8.57 1.00 -10.86
CA LEU A 54 8.30 1.82 -9.68
C LEU A 54 9.49 1.75 -8.72
N MET A 55 10.14 2.89 -8.50
CA MET A 55 11.22 2.99 -7.52
C MET A 55 11.20 4.35 -6.83
N PHE A 56 11.35 4.32 -5.52
CA PHE A 56 11.55 5.47 -4.66
C PHE A 56 13.04 5.57 -4.34
N SER A 57 13.80 6.17 -5.25
CA SER A 57 15.25 6.36 -5.09
C SER A 57 15.53 7.52 -4.14
N PHE A 58 15.82 7.20 -2.89
CA PHE A 58 16.24 8.19 -1.92
C PHE A 58 17.64 8.76 -2.22
N SER A 59 18.54 7.94 -2.78
CA SER A 59 19.91 8.38 -3.14
C SER A 59 19.89 9.50 -4.18
N ASN A 60 19.06 9.34 -5.21
CA ASN A 60 18.97 10.29 -6.32
C ASN A 60 17.85 11.32 -6.14
N HIS A 61 17.16 11.34 -4.99
CA HIS A 61 16.00 12.20 -4.70
C HIS A 61 14.90 12.15 -5.78
N ARG A 62 14.70 10.96 -6.37
CA ARG A 62 13.82 10.72 -7.52
C ARG A 62 12.83 9.63 -7.24
N ILE A 63 11.60 9.81 -7.70
CA ILE A 63 10.58 8.77 -7.70
C ILE A 63 10.28 8.43 -9.15
N LEU A 64 10.59 7.21 -9.55
CA LEU A 64 10.35 6.70 -10.89
C LEU A 64 9.01 5.98 -10.91
N ILE A 65 8.10 6.38 -11.79
CA ILE A 65 6.75 5.82 -11.92
C ILE A 65 6.45 5.61 -13.41
N PHE A 66 6.53 4.37 -13.89
CA PHE A 66 6.23 3.99 -15.28
C PHE A 66 6.96 4.86 -16.33
N GLY A 67 8.22 5.22 -16.06
CA GLY A 67 9.02 6.12 -16.91
C GLY A 67 8.83 7.61 -16.65
N LEU A 68 7.89 8.01 -15.79
CA LEU A 68 7.81 9.39 -15.28
C LEU A 68 8.79 9.56 -14.13
N GLU A 69 9.59 10.63 -14.18
CA GLU A 69 10.46 11.02 -13.09
C GLU A 69 9.81 12.12 -12.26
N LEU A 70 9.55 11.85 -10.99
CA LEU A 70 9.03 12.85 -10.05
C LEU A 70 10.13 13.33 -9.12
N SER A 71 10.12 14.63 -8.86
CA SER A 71 11.05 15.26 -7.91
C SER A 71 10.64 14.96 -6.48
N TRP A 72 11.58 15.13 -5.55
CA TRP A 72 11.29 15.13 -4.12
C TRP A 72 10.25 16.19 -3.70
N TYR A 73 10.15 17.31 -4.43
CA TYR A 73 9.11 18.33 -4.21
C TYR A 73 7.71 17.88 -4.64
N ASP A 74 7.62 16.80 -5.41
CA ASP A 74 6.36 16.19 -5.84
C ASP A 74 5.93 15.06 -4.89
N LEU A 75 6.67 14.80 -3.80
CA LEU A 75 6.32 13.80 -2.77
C LEU A 75 4.94 14.07 -2.13
N GLN A 76 4.48 15.32 -2.18
CA GLN A 76 3.13 15.73 -1.79
C GLN A 76 2.05 14.98 -2.60
N LEU A 77 2.32 14.62 -3.86
CA LEU A 77 1.43 13.80 -4.68
C LEU A 77 1.29 12.39 -4.12
N LEU A 78 2.38 11.80 -3.61
CA LEU A 78 2.33 10.51 -2.91
C LEU A 78 1.49 10.61 -1.63
N GLY A 79 1.67 11.67 -0.85
CA GLY A 79 0.82 11.96 0.31
C GLY A 79 -0.66 12.09 -0.06
N GLY A 80 -0.96 12.79 -1.16
CA GLY A 80 -2.30 12.90 -1.73
C GLY A 80 -2.87 11.55 -2.15
N LEU A 81 -2.09 10.70 -2.82
CA LEU A 81 -2.48 9.33 -3.20
C LEU A 81 -2.81 8.48 -1.97
N LEU A 82 -2.04 8.59 -0.88
CA LEU A 82 -2.33 7.90 0.37
C LEU A 82 -3.64 8.38 1.00
N ILE A 83 -3.94 9.68 0.95
CA ILE A 83 -5.21 10.24 1.41
C ILE A 83 -6.38 9.76 0.54
N ALA A 84 -6.22 9.78 -0.78
CA ALA A 84 -7.21 9.26 -1.72
C ALA A 84 -7.46 7.75 -1.49
N GLY A 85 -6.40 6.96 -1.27
CA GLY A 85 -6.50 5.56 -0.91
C GLY A 85 -7.22 5.34 0.42
N ALA A 86 -6.91 6.12 1.47
CA ALA A 86 -7.57 6.01 2.77
C ALA A 86 -9.06 6.36 2.70
N THR A 87 -9.42 7.44 1.99
CA THR A 87 -10.82 7.85 1.79
C THR A 87 -11.60 6.84 0.94
N PHE A 88 -10.95 6.25 -0.08
CA PHE A 88 -11.51 5.12 -0.84
C PHE A 88 -11.79 3.91 0.05
N LEU A 89 -10.86 3.56 0.93
CA LEU A 89 -11.05 2.47 1.90
C LEU A 89 -12.21 2.75 2.88
N PHE A 90 -12.38 3.99 3.33
CA PHE A 90 -13.51 4.38 4.18
C PHE A 90 -14.84 4.31 3.43
N PHE A 91 -14.88 4.80 2.20
CA PHE A 91 -16.07 4.68 1.33
C PHE A 91 -16.45 3.20 1.12
N LEU A 92 -15.48 2.36 0.76
CA LEU A 92 -15.69 0.92 0.57
C LEU A 92 -16.16 0.24 1.86
N SER A 93 -15.61 0.65 3.01
CA SER A 93 -16.01 0.14 4.33
C SER A 93 -17.45 0.49 4.68
N MET A 94 -17.86 1.71 4.39
CA MET A 94 -19.23 2.15 4.56
C MET A 94 -20.18 1.31 3.69
N LEU A 95 -19.80 1.07 2.43
CA LEU A 95 -20.63 0.36 1.44
C LEU A 95 -20.76 -1.14 1.74
N ALA A 96 -19.63 -1.82 1.94
CA ALA A 96 -19.53 -3.27 1.92
C ALA A 96 -18.74 -3.86 3.10
N GLY A 97 -18.57 -3.08 4.18
CA GLY A 97 -17.81 -3.50 5.36
C GLY A 97 -16.36 -3.86 5.06
N ARG A 98 -15.84 -4.93 5.65
CA ARG A 98 -14.41 -5.26 5.62
C ARG A 98 -13.98 -6.00 4.35
N VAL A 99 -14.66 -5.80 3.21
CA VAL A 99 -14.36 -6.47 1.92
C VAL A 99 -12.92 -6.23 1.48
N TRP A 100 -12.34 -5.05 1.70
CA TRP A 100 -10.89 -4.84 1.46
C TRP A 100 -10.03 -5.87 2.20
N CYS A 101 -10.31 -6.11 3.48
CA CYS A 101 -9.59 -7.07 4.31
C CYS A 101 -9.70 -8.50 3.76
N GLY A 102 -10.85 -8.88 3.20
CA GLY A 102 -11.07 -10.22 2.66
C GLY A 102 -10.49 -10.47 1.27
N PHE A 103 -10.32 -9.42 0.46
CA PHE A 103 -10.04 -9.54 -0.97
C PHE A 103 -8.67 -9.01 -1.41
N ALA A 104 -8.17 -7.94 -0.80
CA ALA A 104 -7.02 -7.19 -1.32
C ALA A 104 -5.96 -6.84 -0.27
N CYS A 105 -6.30 -6.87 1.03
CA CYS A 105 -5.37 -6.55 2.10
C CYS A 105 -4.13 -7.49 2.08
N PRO A 106 -2.89 -6.94 2.12
CA PRO A 106 -1.67 -7.74 2.10
C PRO A 106 -1.65 -8.86 3.15
N GLN A 107 -2.02 -8.56 4.39
CA GLN A 107 -2.07 -9.57 5.45
C GLN A 107 -2.94 -10.78 5.08
N SER A 108 -4.10 -10.55 4.46
CA SER A 108 -4.99 -11.64 4.04
C SER A 108 -4.42 -12.38 2.84
N VAL A 109 -3.92 -11.67 1.83
CA VAL A 109 -3.38 -12.28 0.60
C VAL A 109 -2.23 -13.25 0.94
N TRP A 110 -1.26 -12.82 1.75
CA TRP A 110 -0.13 -13.68 2.15
C TRP A 110 -0.58 -14.83 3.05
N THR A 111 -1.49 -14.58 4.00
CA THR A 111 -2.05 -15.65 4.85
C THR A 111 -2.73 -16.75 4.00
N TRP A 112 -3.47 -16.37 2.96
CA TRP A 112 -4.09 -17.33 2.04
C TRP A 112 -3.06 -18.10 1.18
N ILE A 113 -1.94 -17.48 0.81
CA ILE A 113 -0.83 -18.18 0.14
C ILE A 113 -0.26 -19.24 1.09
N PHE A 114 -0.01 -18.87 2.35
CA PHE A 114 0.56 -19.78 3.34
C PHE A 114 -0.38 -20.93 3.67
N ILE A 115 -1.68 -20.68 3.84
CA ILE A 115 -2.70 -21.73 4.02
C ILE A 115 -2.75 -22.66 2.80
N ARG A 116 -2.55 -22.14 1.59
CA ARG A 116 -2.54 -22.96 0.37
C ARG A 116 -1.29 -23.82 0.25
N ILE A 117 -0.14 -23.31 0.68
CA ILE A 117 1.09 -24.11 0.84
C ILE A 117 0.88 -25.24 1.86
N GLU A 118 0.24 -24.95 3.00
CA GLU A 118 -0.09 -25.97 3.99
C GLU A 118 -1.01 -27.06 3.44
N ASP A 119 -2.08 -26.66 2.75
CA ASP A 119 -3.04 -27.59 2.17
C ASP A 119 -2.39 -28.48 1.09
N TRP A 120 -1.44 -27.93 0.32
CA TRP A 120 -0.68 -28.66 -0.68
C TRP A 120 0.32 -29.66 -0.09
N VAL A 121 1.08 -29.28 0.95
CA VAL A 121 2.17 -30.11 1.52
C VAL A 121 1.68 -31.07 2.61
N GLU A 122 0.91 -30.57 3.57
CA GLU A 122 0.44 -31.34 4.73
C GLU A 122 -0.95 -31.96 4.47
N GLY A 123 -1.76 -31.35 3.59
CA GLY A 123 -3.07 -31.84 3.18
C GLY A 123 -4.25 -31.07 3.80
N LYS A 124 -5.45 -31.60 3.59
CA LYS A 124 -6.71 -30.98 4.04
C LYS A 124 -6.72 -30.70 5.55
N ALA A 125 -7.46 -29.67 5.96
CA ALA A 125 -7.59 -29.22 7.35
C ALA A 125 -7.76 -30.36 8.39
N ASN A 126 -8.67 -31.32 8.15
CA ASN A 126 -8.89 -32.44 9.07
C ASN A 126 -7.65 -33.34 9.25
N ARG A 127 -6.86 -33.53 8.18
CA ARG A 127 -5.63 -34.31 8.25
C ARG A 127 -4.58 -33.57 9.07
N ARG A 128 -4.42 -32.27 8.85
CA ARG A 128 -3.50 -31.41 9.62
C ARG A 128 -3.86 -31.39 11.11
N ALA A 129 -5.15 -31.19 11.43
CA ALA A 129 -5.64 -31.20 12.81
C ALA A 129 -5.39 -32.54 13.52
N LYS A 130 -5.49 -33.67 12.78
CA LYS A 130 -5.18 -35.00 13.33
C LYS A 130 -3.68 -35.20 13.50
N GLN A 131 -2.87 -34.77 12.54
CA GLN A 131 -1.41 -34.90 12.57
C GLN A 131 -0.77 -34.09 13.70
N ASP A 132 -1.31 -32.90 14.00
CA ASP A 132 -0.80 -32.05 15.08
C ASP A 132 -1.04 -32.65 16.49
N LYS A 133 -1.93 -33.64 16.62
CA LYS A 133 -2.18 -34.39 17.87
C LYS A 133 -1.38 -35.70 17.97
N GLN A 134 -0.65 -36.07 16.92
CA GLN A 134 0.13 -37.31 16.87
C GLN A 134 1.61 -37.04 17.14
N PRO A 135 2.38 -38.03 17.64
CA PRO A 135 3.82 -37.90 17.77
C PRO A 135 4.48 -37.64 16.41
N LEU A 136 5.59 -36.91 16.43
CA LEU A 136 6.35 -36.52 15.23
C LEU A 136 6.92 -37.76 14.52
N GLN A 137 6.22 -38.23 13.49
CA GLN A 137 6.74 -39.22 12.55
C GLN A 137 7.67 -38.57 11.52
N THR A 138 8.65 -39.30 11.00
CA THR A 138 9.61 -38.81 9.99
C THR A 138 8.91 -38.22 8.76
N SER A 139 7.84 -38.85 8.28
CA SER A 139 7.04 -38.37 7.15
C SER A 139 6.31 -37.05 7.43
N VAL A 140 5.89 -36.83 8.69
CA VAL A 140 5.25 -35.58 9.13
C VAL A 140 6.29 -34.49 9.33
N LEU A 141 7.45 -34.82 9.90
CA LEU A 141 8.57 -33.89 10.06
C LEU A 141 9.04 -33.37 8.70
N PHE A 142 9.25 -34.25 7.71
CA PHE A 142 9.65 -33.84 6.36
C PHE A 142 8.64 -32.88 5.71
N ARG A 143 7.34 -33.18 5.79
CA ARG A 143 6.28 -32.28 5.29
C ARG A 143 6.29 -30.92 6.00
N ARG A 144 6.52 -30.90 7.31
CA ARG A 144 6.64 -29.65 8.08
C ARG A 144 7.86 -28.84 7.64
N LEU A 145 9.02 -29.48 7.44
CA LEU A 145 10.23 -28.82 6.92
C LEU A 145 9.99 -28.24 5.53
N VAL A 146 9.37 -28.99 4.62
CA VAL A 146 9.03 -28.50 3.27
C VAL A 146 8.07 -27.30 3.34
N LYS A 147 7.03 -27.36 4.17
CA LYS A 147 6.12 -26.23 4.39
C LYS A 147 6.88 -25.00 4.87
N HIS A 148 7.71 -25.12 5.91
CA HIS A 148 8.45 -23.99 6.47
C HIS A 148 9.50 -23.45 5.48
N GLY A 149 10.12 -24.32 4.69
CA GLY A 149 11.00 -23.93 3.58
C GLY A 149 10.28 -23.11 2.51
N LEU A 150 9.07 -23.52 2.11
CA LEU A 150 8.25 -22.76 1.15
C LEU A 150 7.74 -21.44 1.73
N TRP A 151 7.38 -21.39 3.01
CA TRP A 151 7.03 -20.14 3.69
C TRP A 151 8.22 -19.17 3.72
N LEU A 152 9.41 -19.68 4.04
CA LEU A 152 10.63 -18.89 4.04
C LEU A 152 10.94 -18.37 2.64
N LEU A 153 10.83 -19.21 1.61
CA LEU A 153 11.03 -18.81 0.21
C LEU A 153 10.10 -17.66 -0.19
N VAL A 154 8.79 -17.78 0.10
CA VAL A 154 7.83 -16.69 -0.19
C VAL A 154 8.18 -15.43 0.59
N SER A 155 8.64 -15.56 1.84
CA SER A 155 9.04 -14.43 2.68
C SER A 155 10.29 -13.73 2.15
N VAL A 156 11.29 -14.49 1.67
CA VAL A 156 12.49 -13.97 1.01
C VAL A 156 12.14 -13.24 -0.28
N LEU A 157 11.34 -13.87 -1.16
CA LEU A 157 10.89 -13.22 -2.40
C LEU A 157 10.13 -11.91 -2.12
N THR A 158 9.28 -11.91 -1.09
CA THR A 158 8.56 -10.72 -0.66
C THR A 158 9.52 -9.62 -0.18
N ALA A 159 10.51 -9.98 0.64
CA ALA A 159 11.46 -9.03 1.20
C ALA A 159 12.38 -8.40 0.13
N VAL A 160 12.90 -9.22 -0.79
CA VAL A 160 13.69 -8.75 -1.93
C VAL A 160 12.86 -7.79 -2.77
N SER A 161 11.64 -8.17 -3.13
CA SER A 161 10.77 -7.33 -3.98
C SER A 161 10.32 -6.05 -3.28
N PHE A 162 10.04 -6.11 -1.97
CA PHE A 162 9.69 -4.93 -1.18
C PHE A 162 10.87 -3.95 -1.07
N THR A 163 12.08 -4.48 -0.89
CA THR A 163 13.31 -3.68 -0.86
C THR A 163 13.64 -3.12 -2.24
N GLY A 164 13.26 -3.84 -3.30
CA GLY A 164 13.30 -3.43 -4.70
C GLY A 164 12.61 -2.11 -5.04
N TYR A 165 11.66 -1.68 -4.21
CA TYR A 165 11.03 -0.36 -4.38
C TYR A 165 11.93 0.79 -3.92
N PHE A 166 13.07 0.53 -3.29
CA PHE A 166 13.94 1.55 -2.69
C PHE A 166 15.40 1.43 -3.15
N ILE A 167 15.87 0.20 -3.36
CA ILE A 167 17.18 -0.16 -3.90
C ILE A 167 16.90 -1.01 -5.13
N ASP A 168 17.65 -0.84 -6.21
CA ASP A 168 17.45 -1.65 -7.41
C ASP A 168 17.58 -3.15 -7.10
N VAL A 169 16.65 -3.95 -7.62
CA VAL A 169 16.58 -5.39 -7.30
C VAL A 169 17.82 -6.15 -7.80
N TYR A 170 18.37 -5.78 -8.95
CA TYR A 170 19.50 -6.49 -9.53
C TYR A 170 20.79 -6.10 -8.82
N GLU A 171 20.97 -4.81 -8.50
CA GLU A 171 22.05 -4.35 -7.62
C GLU A 171 22.00 -5.07 -6.26
N LEU A 172 20.82 -5.15 -5.65
CA LEU A 172 20.62 -5.84 -4.38
C LEU A 172 21.00 -7.33 -4.46
N LEU A 173 20.65 -8.01 -5.57
CA LEU A 173 20.99 -9.43 -5.76
C LEU A 173 22.48 -9.63 -6.02
N ASP A 174 23.10 -8.77 -6.82
CA ASP A 174 24.53 -8.83 -7.13
C ASP A 174 25.39 -8.59 -5.88
N GLU A 175 25.06 -7.57 -5.09
CA GLU A 175 25.72 -7.30 -3.80
C GLU A 175 25.49 -8.44 -2.79
N ALA A 176 24.29 -9.04 -2.78
CA ALA A 176 23.98 -10.18 -1.93
C ALA A 176 24.82 -11.41 -2.27
N MET A 177 25.04 -11.67 -3.57
CA MET A 177 25.85 -12.80 -4.04
C MET A 177 27.34 -12.62 -3.74
N GLN A 178 27.81 -11.38 -3.70
CA GLN A 178 29.19 -11.03 -3.36
C GLN A 178 29.43 -10.91 -1.84
N PHE A 179 28.38 -10.99 -1.03
CA PHE A 179 28.42 -10.76 0.42
C PHE A 179 28.87 -9.34 0.80
N GLU A 180 28.57 -8.35 -0.05
CA GLU A 180 28.97 -6.95 0.12
C GLU A 180 27.83 -6.05 0.60
N LEU A 181 26.64 -6.62 0.86
CA LEU A 181 25.48 -5.86 1.33
C LEU A 181 25.80 -5.06 2.61
N PRO A 182 25.45 -3.76 2.64
CA PRO A 182 25.54 -2.98 3.86
C PRO A 182 24.72 -3.60 5.00
N ILE A 183 25.25 -3.53 6.23
CA ILE A 183 24.63 -4.17 7.40
C ILE A 183 23.17 -3.74 7.62
N TYR A 184 22.84 -2.49 7.33
CA TYR A 184 21.48 -1.97 7.48
C TYR A 184 20.49 -2.61 6.48
N VAL A 185 20.94 -2.93 5.26
CA VAL A 185 20.14 -3.64 4.25
C VAL A 185 19.92 -5.09 4.68
N VAL A 186 20.95 -5.76 5.20
CA VAL A 186 20.82 -7.12 5.73
C VAL A 186 19.82 -7.17 6.89
N VAL A 187 19.93 -6.25 7.86
CA VAL A 187 19.00 -6.15 8.98
C VAL A 187 17.58 -5.89 8.50
N TRP A 188 17.41 -4.99 7.52
CA TRP A 188 16.12 -4.70 6.91
C TRP A 188 15.51 -5.94 6.23
N LEU A 189 16.26 -6.64 5.39
CA LEU A 189 15.82 -7.86 4.72
C LEU A 189 15.39 -8.92 5.72
N LEU A 190 16.23 -9.21 6.72
CA LEU A 190 15.90 -10.19 7.77
C LEU A 190 14.65 -9.79 8.55
N THR A 191 14.46 -8.49 8.80
CA THR A 191 13.26 -7.97 9.45
C THR A 191 12.03 -8.22 8.58
N VAL A 192 12.04 -7.83 7.31
CA VAL A 192 10.90 -8.02 6.40
C VAL A 192 10.60 -9.52 6.18
N ILE A 193 11.62 -10.37 6.08
CA ILE A 193 11.48 -11.83 6.02
C ILE A 193 10.79 -12.35 7.29
N GLY A 194 11.32 -11.98 8.46
CA GLY A 194 10.80 -12.39 9.76
C GLY A 194 9.35 -11.96 9.95
N PHE A 195 9.04 -10.68 9.70
CA PHE A 195 7.67 -10.18 9.79
C PHE A 195 6.73 -10.87 8.80
N THR A 196 7.12 -11.06 7.54
CA THR A 196 6.28 -11.75 6.55
C THR A 196 5.97 -13.18 6.99
N TYR A 197 7.00 -13.90 7.45
CA TYR A 197 6.88 -15.28 7.92
C TYR A 197 6.01 -15.39 9.18
N LEU A 198 6.27 -14.57 10.20
CA LEU A 198 5.52 -14.55 11.45
C LEU A 198 4.07 -14.15 11.20
N ASN A 199 3.85 -13.08 10.43
CA ASN A 199 2.54 -12.48 10.24
C ASN A 199 1.61 -13.38 9.43
N ALA A 200 2.07 -13.92 8.30
CA ALA A 200 1.26 -14.76 7.43
C ALA A 200 1.22 -16.23 7.91
N GLY A 201 2.28 -16.69 8.55
CA GLY A 201 2.45 -18.09 8.95
C GLY A 201 1.90 -18.41 10.32
N LEU A 202 2.32 -17.67 11.35
CA LEU A 202 2.09 -18.02 12.76
C LEU A 202 1.00 -17.16 13.42
N MET A 203 1.04 -15.84 13.21
CA MET A 203 0.13 -14.89 13.88
C MET A 203 -1.22 -14.77 13.17
N ARG A 204 -1.26 -14.82 11.84
CA ARG A 204 -2.48 -14.88 10.99
C ARG A 204 -3.63 -13.99 11.48
N GLU A 205 -4.64 -14.59 12.11
CA GLU A 205 -5.84 -13.95 12.64
C GLU A 205 -5.54 -12.98 13.78
N GLN A 206 -4.49 -13.23 14.57
CA GLN A 206 -4.12 -12.40 15.70
C GLN A 206 -3.75 -10.98 15.27
N ILE A 207 -3.20 -10.83 14.06
CA ILE A 207 -2.95 -9.51 13.48
C ILE A 207 -4.25 -8.78 13.19
N CYS A 208 -5.22 -9.48 12.60
CA CYS A 208 -6.53 -8.88 12.31
C CYS A 208 -7.33 -8.57 13.59
N LEU A 209 -7.11 -9.33 14.66
CA LEU A 209 -7.80 -9.22 15.95
C LEU A 209 -7.23 -8.14 16.87
N HIS A 210 -5.90 -8.08 16.97
CA HIS A 210 -5.21 -7.30 18.00
C HIS A 210 -4.28 -6.22 17.45
N ALA A 211 -3.59 -6.47 16.33
CA ALA A 211 -2.59 -5.52 15.82
C ALA A 211 -3.16 -4.51 14.82
N CYS A 212 -4.17 -4.89 14.04
CA CYS A 212 -4.67 -4.08 12.93
C CYS A 212 -5.64 -2.97 13.43
N PRO A 213 -5.22 -1.69 13.43
CA PRO A 213 -6.08 -0.59 13.90
C PRO A 213 -7.30 -0.40 12.98
N TYR A 214 -7.13 -0.70 11.69
CA TYR A 214 -8.18 -0.59 10.70
C TYR A 214 -9.41 -1.46 11.02
N SER A 215 -9.20 -2.67 11.57
CA SER A 215 -10.31 -3.55 11.99
C SER A 215 -11.26 -2.88 13.00
N ARG A 216 -10.69 -2.06 13.91
CA ARG A 216 -11.43 -1.38 14.98
C ARG A 216 -12.12 -0.13 14.46
N PHE A 217 -11.43 0.68 13.66
CA PHE A 217 -12.05 1.85 13.03
C PHE A 217 -13.24 1.47 12.14
N GLN A 218 -13.11 0.40 11.35
CA GLN A 218 -14.20 -0.07 10.48
C GLN A 218 -15.48 -0.44 11.25
N SER A 219 -15.36 -0.93 12.48
CA SER A 219 -16.52 -1.30 13.30
C SER A 219 -17.41 -0.10 13.66
N VAL A 220 -16.83 1.11 13.71
CA VAL A 220 -17.55 2.37 13.98
C VAL A 220 -18.16 2.96 12.70
N MET A 221 -17.62 2.59 11.54
CA MET A 221 -18.05 3.10 10.23
C MET A 221 -19.28 2.37 9.69
N LEU A 222 -19.61 1.17 10.16
CA LEU A 222 -20.79 0.44 9.70
C LEU A 222 -22.09 1.12 10.15
N ASP A 223 -23.11 1.08 9.29
CA ASP A 223 -24.49 1.39 9.67
C ASP A 223 -25.46 0.26 9.23
N GLN A 224 -26.75 0.42 9.55
CA GLN A 224 -27.81 -0.56 9.31
C GLN A 224 -28.04 -0.90 7.83
N HIS A 225 -27.53 -0.10 6.89
CA HIS A 225 -27.58 -0.32 5.44
C HIS A 225 -26.22 -0.74 4.87
N SER A 226 -25.17 -0.88 5.66
CA SER A 226 -23.87 -1.42 5.20
C SER A 226 -24.01 -2.91 4.89
N LYS A 227 -23.64 -3.34 3.68
CA LYS A 227 -23.73 -4.76 3.30
C LYS A 227 -22.57 -5.53 3.87
N VAL A 228 -22.83 -6.40 4.83
CA VAL A 228 -21.83 -7.28 5.44
C VAL A 228 -22.22 -8.74 5.22
N VAL A 229 -21.25 -9.63 5.34
CA VAL A 229 -21.51 -11.07 5.30
C VAL A 229 -22.30 -11.42 6.56
N SER A 230 -23.51 -11.93 6.36
CA SER A 230 -24.48 -12.15 7.43
C SER A 230 -25.22 -13.48 7.23
N TYR A 231 -25.62 -14.08 8.35
CA TYR A 231 -26.50 -15.26 8.39
C TYR A 231 -27.95 -14.82 8.57
N ASP A 232 -28.86 -15.38 7.77
CA ASP A 232 -30.29 -15.11 7.86
C ASP A 232 -30.92 -15.94 8.99
N LEU A 233 -31.13 -15.30 10.14
CA LEU A 233 -31.68 -15.93 11.34
C LEU A 233 -33.13 -16.40 11.12
N ASN A 234 -33.96 -15.57 10.49
CA ASN A 234 -35.38 -15.86 10.27
C ASN A 234 -35.59 -17.07 9.35
N ARG A 235 -34.69 -17.25 8.39
CA ARG A 235 -34.71 -18.39 7.47
C ARG A 235 -34.00 -19.62 8.04
N GLY A 236 -32.93 -19.42 8.79
CA GLY A 236 -32.02 -20.49 9.22
C GLY A 236 -32.44 -21.20 10.50
N GLU A 237 -33.14 -20.51 11.39
CA GLU A 237 -33.47 -20.97 12.74
C GLU A 237 -34.98 -21.27 12.88
N PRO A 238 -35.37 -22.25 13.72
CA PRO A 238 -34.51 -23.17 14.46
C PRO A 238 -33.83 -24.18 13.52
N ARG A 239 -32.57 -24.55 13.81
CA ARG A 239 -31.79 -25.45 12.94
C ARG A 239 -32.47 -26.80 12.75
N SER A 240 -32.44 -27.27 11.51
CA SER A 240 -32.84 -28.63 11.14
C SER A 240 -31.80 -29.65 11.61
N ILE A 241 -31.83 -30.02 12.89
CA ILE A 241 -30.99 -31.10 13.43
C ILE A 241 -31.55 -32.45 12.97
N LYS A 242 -30.69 -33.34 12.45
CA LYS A 242 -31.07 -34.66 11.91
C LYS A 242 -31.78 -35.60 12.89
N GLN A 243 -31.80 -35.30 14.18
CA GLN A 243 -32.27 -36.19 15.25
C GLN A 243 -33.71 -35.94 15.73
N SER A 244 -34.33 -34.82 15.39
CA SER A 244 -35.69 -34.49 15.84
C SER A 244 -36.71 -34.66 14.71
N ALA A 245 -37.33 -35.85 14.64
CA ALA A 245 -38.35 -36.20 13.64
C ALA A 245 -39.73 -35.53 13.86
N HIS A 246 -39.88 -34.67 14.89
CA HIS A 246 -41.19 -34.21 15.39
C HIS A 246 -41.34 -32.69 15.57
N GLN A 247 -40.56 -31.86 14.87
CA GLN A 247 -40.81 -30.41 14.83
C GLN A 247 -41.23 -29.99 13.42
N SER A 248 -42.41 -29.36 13.33
CA SER A 248 -43.06 -28.90 12.10
C SER A 248 -42.45 -27.62 11.50
N GLU A 249 -41.65 -26.88 12.26
CA GLU A 249 -40.95 -25.68 11.78
C GLU A 249 -39.44 -25.92 11.86
N LYS A 250 -38.84 -26.33 10.74
CA LYS A 250 -37.39 -26.49 10.61
C LYS A 250 -36.84 -25.43 9.67
N GLY A 251 -35.91 -24.62 10.17
CA GLY A 251 -35.17 -23.66 9.38
C GLY A 251 -34.24 -24.34 8.35
N ASP A 252 -33.68 -23.52 7.48
CA ASP A 252 -32.85 -23.99 6.37
C ASP A 252 -31.45 -24.45 6.79
N CYS A 253 -30.96 -24.02 7.96
CA CYS A 253 -29.66 -24.44 8.47
C CYS A 253 -29.69 -25.87 9.00
N VAL A 254 -28.83 -26.73 8.46
CA VAL A 254 -28.70 -28.15 8.86
C VAL A 254 -27.57 -28.41 9.86
N ASP A 255 -27.05 -27.37 10.52
CA ASP A 255 -26.00 -27.44 11.54
C ASP A 255 -24.71 -28.17 11.11
N CYS A 256 -24.33 -28.10 9.82
CA CYS A 256 -23.18 -28.84 9.29
C CYS A 256 -21.79 -28.31 9.71
N THR A 257 -21.72 -27.13 10.34
CA THR A 257 -20.49 -26.41 10.76
C THR A 257 -19.49 -26.03 9.65
N LEU A 258 -19.80 -26.28 8.38
CA LEU A 258 -18.86 -26.00 7.28
C LEU A 258 -18.51 -24.51 7.16
N CYS A 259 -19.45 -23.61 7.45
CA CYS A 259 -19.21 -22.17 7.48
C CYS A 259 -18.15 -21.73 8.51
N ILE A 260 -17.97 -22.48 9.60
CA ILE A 260 -16.94 -22.24 10.61
C ILE A 260 -15.60 -22.80 10.14
N GLN A 261 -15.60 -24.01 9.58
CA GLN A 261 -14.36 -24.70 9.13
C GLN A 261 -13.62 -23.94 8.02
N VAL A 262 -14.34 -23.17 7.19
CA VAL A 262 -13.75 -22.37 6.09
C VAL A 262 -13.38 -20.95 6.53
N CYS A 263 -13.71 -20.55 7.76
CA CYS A 263 -13.48 -19.21 8.25
C CYS A 263 -12.00 -19.01 8.64
N PRO A 264 -11.26 -18.08 8.01
CA PRO A 264 -9.84 -17.86 8.32
C PRO A 264 -9.61 -17.21 9.69
N VAL A 265 -10.64 -16.63 10.30
CA VAL A 265 -10.60 -15.98 11.63
C VAL A 265 -11.38 -16.74 12.69
N GLY A 266 -11.83 -17.97 12.39
CA GLY A 266 -12.41 -18.89 13.39
C GLY A 266 -13.78 -18.55 13.94
N ILE A 267 -14.47 -17.52 13.43
CA ILE A 267 -15.80 -17.12 13.93
C ILE A 267 -16.95 -18.06 13.52
N ASP A 268 -17.98 -18.12 14.36
CA ASP A 268 -19.29 -18.69 14.00
C ASP A 268 -20.25 -17.60 13.52
N ILE A 269 -20.34 -17.45 12.19
CA ILE A 269 -21.21 -16.47 11.53
C ILE A 269 -22.70 -16.60 11.89
N ARG A 270 -23.13 -17.76 12.42
CA ARG A 270 -24.52 -17.98 12.86
C ARG A 270 -24.86 -17.23 14.14
N GLN A 271 -23.85 -16.79 14.90
CA GLN A 271 -24.02 -16.00 16.11
C GLN A 271 -24.23 -14.51 15.82
N GLY A 272 -24.16 -14.08 14.56
CA GLY A 272 -24.37 -12.70 14.12
C GLY A 272 -23.06 -12.01 13.70
N LEU A 273 -23.10 -10.68 13.63
CA LEU A 273 -21.95 -9.88 13.24
C LEU A 273 -20.91 -9.87 14.37
N GLN A 274 -19.68 -10.27 14.03
CA GLN A 274 -18.54 -10.28 14.94
C GLN A 274 -17.41 -9.44 14.36
N ALA A 275 -16.73 -8.66 15.22
CA ALA A 275 -15.63 -7.78 14.83
C ALA A 275 -14.52 -8.45 13.99
N PRO A 276 -14.13 -9.73 14.24
CA PRO A 276 -13.06 -10.38 13.49
C PRO A 276 -13.38 -10.63 12.01
N CYS A 277 -14.66 -10.63 11.62
CA CYS A 277 -15.08 -10.97 10.26
C CYS A 277 -14.39 -10.06 9.22
N ILE A 278 -13.63 -10.66 8.30
CA ILE A 278 -12.97 -9.94 7.21
C ILE A 278 -13.81 -9.90 5.92
N ASN A 279 -15.10 -10.28 6.00
CA ASN A 279 -16.03 -10.30 4.86
C ASN A 279 -15.51 -11.03 3.59
N CYS A 280 -14.69 -12.08 3.72
CA CYS A 280 -14.09 -12.80 2.59
C CYS A 280 -15.06 -13.73 1.82
N GLY A 281 -16.29 -13.93 2.31
CA GLY A 281 -17.32 -14.73 1.64
C GLY A 281 -17.08 -16.25 1.60
N ALA A 282 -16.02 -16.78 2.25
CA ALA A 282 -15.74 -18.22 2.27
C ALA A 282 -16.92 -19.04 2.85
N CYS A 283 -17.56 -18.52 3.89
CA CYS A 283 -18.73 -19.14 4.52
C CYS A 283 -19.97 -19.14 3.60
N ILE A 284 -20.11 -18.17 2.70
CA ILE A 284 -21.19 -18.13 1.70
C ILE A 284 -20.99 -19.28 0.71
N ASP A 285 -19.81 -19.37 0.09
CA ASP A 285 -19.48 -20.43 -0.86
C ASP A 285 -19.67 -21.84 -0.24
N ALA A 286 -19.26 -22.00 1.01
CA ALA A 286 -19.45 -23.23 1.76
C ALA A 286 -20.93 -23.57 2.00
N CYS A 287 -21.71 -22.60 2.49
CA CYS A 287 -23.13 -22.80 2.80
C CYS A 287 -23.94 -23.10 1.53
N ASP A 288 -23.71 -22.34 0.45
CA ASP A 288 -24.37 -22.54 -0.83
C ASP A 288 -24.05 -23.92 -1.43
N SER A 289 -22.84 -24.44 -1.22
CA SER A 289 -22.49 -25.80 -1.64
C SER A 289 -23.30 -26.89 -0.92
N VAL A 290 -23.72 -26.63 0.32
CA VAL A 290 -24.60 -27.53 1.10
C VAL A 290 -26.05 -27.35 0.66
N MET A 291 -26.51 -26.11 0.51
CA MET A 291 -27.87 -25.82 0.06
C MET A 291 -28.17 -26.42 -1.30
N LYS A 292 -27.23 -26.31 -2.24
CA LYS A 292 -27.35 -26.92 -3.56
C LYS A 292 -27.50 -28.44 -3.49
N LYS A 293 -26.81 -29.12 -2.56
CA LYS A 293 -26.93 -30.59 -2.38
C LYS A 293 -28.25 -30.99 -1.73
N LEU A 294 -28.82 -30.12 -0.92
CA LEU A 294 -30.11 -30.32 -0.27
C LEU A 294 -31.29 -29.83 -1.12
N SER A 295 -31.04 -29.30 -2.32
CA SER A 295 -32.03 -28.66 -3.18
C SER A 295 -32.82 -27.54 -2.47
N LYS A 296 -32.15 -26.79 -1.59
CA LYS A 296 -32.70 -25.61 -0.92
C LYS A 296 -32.27 -24.32 -1.63
N PRO A 297 -33.02 -23.21 -1.49
CA PRO A 297 -32.60 -21.93 -2.06
C PRO A 297 -31.21 -21.51 -1.57
N LEU A 298 -30.45 -20.79 -2.39
CA LEU A 298 -29.12 -20.30 -2.00
C LEU A 298 -29.22 -19.05 -1.09
N GLY A 299 -28.10 -18.59 -0.54
CA GLY A 299 -28.05 -17.31 0.17
C GLY A 299 -28.57 -17.34 1.60
N LEU A 300 -28.49 -18.48 2.30
CA LEU A 300 -28.71 -18.52 3.75
C LEU A 300 -27.65 -17.70 4.50
N ILE A 301 -26.41 -17.72 3.99
CA ILE A 301 -25.39 -16.73 4.32
C ILE A 301 -25.19 -15.89 3.07
N ARG A 302 -25.26 -14.57 3.18
CA ARG A 302 -25.12 -13.64 2.04
C ARG A 302 -24.57 -12.29 2.48
N PHE A 303 -24.19 -11.46 1.51
CA PHE A 303 -24.00 -10.03 1.78
C PHE A 303 -25.37 -9.38 1.94
N ALA A 304 -25.71 -9.01 3.16
CA ALA A 304 -26.96 -8.33 3.50
C ALA A 304 -26.70 -7.27 4.57
N SER A 305 -27.43 -6.16 4.49
CA SER A 305 -27.48 -5.18 5.56
C SER A 305 -28.43 -5.63 6.68
N GLU A 306 -28.31 -5.02 7.85
CA GLU A 306 -29.20 -5.29 8.99
C GLU A 306 -30.66 -4.99 8.64
N SER A 307 -30.89 -3.86 7.97
CA SER A 307 -32.20 -3.47 7.41
C SER A 307 -32.78 -4.54 6.47
N GLU A 308 -31.99 -5.06 5.51
CA GLU A 308 -32.45 -6.12 4.59
C GLU A 308 -32.84 -7.40 5.34
N LEU A 309 -32.14 -7.74 6.44
CA LEU A 309 -32.46 -8.91 7.27
C LEU A 309 -33.66 -8.68 8.19
N ALA A 310 -33.90 -7.43 8.60
CA ALA A 310 -35.09 -7.01 9.34
C ALA A 310 -36.35 -6.90 8.45
N GLY A 311 -36.22 -7.06 7.14
CA GLY A 311 -37.32 -6.91 6.17
C GLY A 311 -37.59 -5.46 5.77
N GLU A 312 -36.70 -4.54 6.12
CA GLU A 312 -36.76 -3.14 5.73
C GLU A 312 -36.17 -2.91 4.34
N THR A 313 -36.55 -1.80 3.69
CA THR A 313 -36.03 -1.44 2.37
C THR A 313 -34.56 -1.01 2.47
N TYR A 314 -33.71 -1.60 1.62
CA TYR A 314 -32.31 -1.20 1.47
C TYR A 314 -32.19 0.24 0.93
N GLN A 315 -31.48 1.11 1.65
CA GLN A 315 -31.18 2.47 1.22
C GLN A 315 -29.71 2.62 0.85
N LEU A 316 -29.44 2.67 -0.46
CA LEU A 316 -28.08 2.92 -0.97
C LEU A 316 -27.66 4.38 -0.77
N VAL A 317 -28.55 5.32 -1.15
CA VAL A 317 -28.26 6.76 -1.14
C VAL A 317 -28.56 7.31 0.25
N ARG A 318 -27.50 7.51 1.05
CA ARG A 318 -27.57 7.98 2.43
C ARG A 318 -26.55 9.10 2.67
N PRO A 319 -26.86 10.12 3.49
CA PRO A 319 -26.01 11.31 3.66
C PRO A 319 -24.54 11.00 4.00
N ARG A 320 -24.30 10.00 4.87
CA ARG A 320 -22.94 9.58 5.24
C ARG A 320 -22.17 8.97 4.07
N LEU A 321 -22.80 8.10 3.28
CA LEU A 321 -22.15 7.48 2.12
C LEU A 321 -21.83 8.53 1.05
N ILE A 322 -22.75 9.47 0.81
CA ILE A 322 -22.50 10.61 -0.09
C ILE A 322 -21.33 11.43 0.44
N GLY A 323 -21.28 11.73 1.75
CA GLY A 323 -20.15 12.47 2.34
C GLY A 323 -18.80 11.79 2.09
N TYR A 324 -18.69 10.48 2.34
CA TYR A 324 -17.46 9.73 2.04
C TYR A 324 -17.13 9.70 0.54
N LEU A 325 -18.14 9.51 -0.32
CA LEU A 325 -17.95 9.53 -1.77
C LEU A 325 -17.45 10.90 -2.25
N THR A 326 -18.04 11.99 -1.78
CA THR A 326 -17.64 13.35 -2.13
C THR A 326 -16.21 13.64 -1.70
N VAL A 327 -15.84 13.32 -0.46
CA VAL A 327 -14.46 13.52 0.03
C VAL A 327 -13.46 12.68 -0.78
N MET A 328 -13.80 11.44 -1.10
CA MET A 328 -12.97 10.57 -1.95
C MET A 328 -12.79 11.15 -3.36
N LEU A 329 -13.87 11.63 -3.99
CA LEU A 329 -13.81 12.26 -5.31
C LEU A 329 -13.01 13.56 -5.32
N ILE A 330 -13.13 14.39 -4.26
CA ILE A 330 -12.30 15.59 -4.10
C ILE A 330 -10.83 15.20 -3.99
N ALA A 331 -10.49 14.24 -3.13
CA ALA A 331 -9.11 13.78 -2.96
C ALA A 331 -8.52 13.25 -4.27
N LEU A 332 -9.26 12.43 -5.01
CA LEU A 332 -8.85 11.93 -6.33
C LEU A 332 -8.67 13.06 -7.34
N SER A 333 -9.57 14.04 -7.37
CA SER A 333 -9.50 15.18 -8.29
C SER A 333 -8.30 16.09 -8.00
N VAL A 334 -8.02 16.35 -6.72
CA VAL A 334 -6.85 17.13 -6.29
C VAL A 334 -5.55 16.43 -6.67
N VAL A 335 -5.46 15.11 -6.47
CA VAL A 335 -4.29 14.32 -6.88
C VAL A 335 -4.12 14.34 -8.40
N ALA A 336 -5.19 14.09 -9.15
CA ALA A 336 -5.17 14.12 -10.61
C ALA A 336 -4.74 15.49 -11.15
N TYR A 337 -5.22 16.58 -10.54
CA TYR A 337 -4.77 17.93 -10.85
C TYR A 337 -3.29 18.14 -10.51
N GLY A 338 -2.83 17.62 -9.36
CA GLY A 338 -1.42 17.71 -8.95
C GLY A 338 -0.45 17.07 -9.95
N PHE A 339 -0.83 15.96 -10.59
CA PHE A 339 -0.03 15.35 -11.66
C PHE A 339 0.14 16.24 -12.91
N THR A 340 -0.65 17.30 -13.07
CA THR A 340 -0.48 18.29 -14.16
C THR A 340 0.49 19.41 -13.79
N GLN A 341 0.92 19.47 -12.53
CA GLN A 341 1.76 20.54 -11.96
C GLN A 341 3.09 19.98 -11.43
N THR A 342 3.58 18.89 -12.02
CA THR A 342 4.85 18.25 -11.65
C THR A 342 6.04 19.15 -11.94
N THR A 343 7.13 18.94 -11.20
CA THR A 343 8.33 19.75 -11.32
C THR A 343 9.19 19.29 -12.50
N ASP A 344 9.19 20.03 -13.62
CA ASP A 344 10.00 19.68 -14.81
C ASP A 344 11.48 20.07 -14.66
N LEU A 345 11.74 21.22 -14.03
CA LEU A 345 13.06 21.80 -13.81
C LEU A 345 13.14 22.37 -12.39
N LEU A 346 14.09 21.86 -11.60
CA LEU A 346 14.39 22.34 -10.28
C LEU A 346 15.73 23.07 -10.28
N VAL A 347 15.71 24.36 -9.94
CA VAL A 347 16.93 25.15 -9.75
C VAL A 347 17.02 25.62 -8.31
N GLU A 348 18.07 25.18 -7.62
CA GLU A 348 18.47 25.68 -6.32
C GLU A 348 19.64 26.64 -6.49
N PHE A 349 19.53 27.80 -5.84
CA PHE A 349 20.50 28.87 -5.96
C PHE A 349 20.76 29.49 -4.61
N ASN A 350 21.99 29.33 -4.12
CA ASN A 350 22.39 29.75 -2.78
C ASN A 350 23.63 30.64 -2.85
N ARG A 351 23.62 31.74 -2.09
CA ARG A 351 24.84 32.54 -1.87
C ARG A 351 25.76 31.82 -0.90
N GLU A 352 27.06 31.86 -1.16
CA GLU A 352 28.06 31.37 -0.24
C GLU A 352 28.15 32.28 0.99
N ARG A 353 28.12 31.69 2.18
CA ARG A 353 28.00 32.45 3.44
C ARG A 353 29.34 32.81 4.06
N ASP A 354 30.41 32.09 3.72
CA ASP A 354 31.72 32.26 4.36
C ASP A 354 32.42 33.56 3.96
N VAL A 355 32.18 34.02 2.73
CA VAL A 355 32.77 35.26 2.20
C VAL A 355 31.67 36.19 1.72
N MET A 356 31.54 37.34 2.38
CA MET A 356 30.48 38.30 2.08
C MET A 356 30.70 39.00 0.74
N TYR A 357 31.93 39.38 0.42
CA TYR A 357 32.35 39.89 -0.89
C TYR A 357 33.87 39.80 -0.99
N THR A 358 34.41 39.82 -2.21
CA THR A 358 35.83 39.98 -2.47
C THR A 358 36.08 41.15 -3.41
N VAL A 359 37.18 41.86 -3.22
CA VAL A 359 37.63 42.92 -4.13
C VAL A 359 38.74 42.33 -5.00
N GLN A 360 38.54 42.33 -6.30
CA GLN A 360 39.52 41.83 -7.27
C GLN A 360 40.57 42.90 -7.58
N GLY A 361 41.71 42.48 -8.15
CA GLY A 361 42.81 43.40 -8.48
C GLY A 361 42.45 44.49 -9.51
N ASN A 362 41.38 44.30 -10.29
CA ASN A 362 40.82 45.30 -11.20
C ASN A 362 39.80 46.24 -10.53
N GLY A 363 39.57 46.13 -9.22
CA GLY A 363 38.60 46.93 -8.48
C GLY A 363 37.16 46.42 -8.52
N GLU A 364 36.87 45.33 -9.26
CA GLU A 364 35.54 44.70 -9.25
C GLU A 364 35.24 44.07 -7.89
N ILE A 365 33.99 44.20 -7.47
CA ILE A 365 33.49 43.54 -6.25
C ILE A 365 32.75 42.28 -6.67
N CYS A 366 33.09 41.15 -6.07
CA CYS A 366 32.54 39.84 -6.41
C CYS A 366 31.84 39.19 -5.21
N ASN A 367 30.71 38.54 -5.49
CA ASN A 367 30.04 37.60 -4.59
C ASN A 367 30.09 36.19 -5.19
N PHE A 368 30.11 35.18 -4.33
CA PHE A 368 30.10 33.78 -4.73
C PHE A 368 28.76 33.13 -4.43
N TYR A 369 28.31 32.33 -5.38
CA TYR A 369 27.05 31.61 -5.33
C TYR A 369 27.26 30.18 -5.79
N LYS A 370 26.32 29.31 -5.43
CA LYS A 370 26.26 27.92 -5.88
C LYS A 370 24.90 27.70 -6.54
N VAL A 371 24.92 27.15 -7.74
CA VAL A 371 23.74 26.75 -8.51
C VAL A 371 23.72 25.24 -8.58
N LYS A 372 22.56 24.65 -8.36
CA LYS A 372 22.28 23.24 -8.63
C LYS A 372 21.02 23.19 -9.48
N ALA A 373 21.05 22.44 -10.57
CA ALA A 373 19.94 22.33 -11.50
C ALA A 373 19.67 20.86 -11.80
N GLU A 374 18.43 20.44 -11.60
CA GLU A 374 17.96 19.09 -11.85
C GLU A 374 16.83 19.13 -12.88
N VAL A 375 16.95 18.29 -13.90
CA VAL A 375 15.94 18.09 -14.94
C VAL A 375 15.27 16.74 -14.74
N PHE A 376 13.95 16.70 -14.96
CA PHE A 376 13.13 15.49 -14.85
C PHE A 376 12.47 15.16 -16.19
N ASN A 377 11.31 15.75 -16.49
CA ASN A 377 10.53 15.46 -17.71
C ASN A 377 10.67 16.56 -18.78
N LEU A 378 11.85 17.17 -18.88
CA LEU A 378 12.12 18.25 -19.84
C LEU A 378 13.23 17.84 -20.81
N ASP A 379 12.98 17.98 -22.11
CA ASP A 379 13.99 17.75 -23.15
C ASP A 379 14.90 18.98 -23.29
N ALA A 380 15.77 19.19 -22.29
CA ALA A 380 16.73 20.29 -22.26
C ALA A 380 18.13 19.76 -21.92
N SER A 381 19.08 19.99 -22.82
CA SER A 381 20.48 19.58 -22.65
C SER A 381 21.34 20.63 -21.93
N SER A 382 20.89 21.89 -21.88
CA SER A 382 21.60 22.97 -21.20
C SER A 382 20.66 24.03 -20.61
N MET A 383 21.15 24.72 -19.59
CA MET A 383 20.50 25.85 -18.93
C MET A 383 21.43 27.06 -18.99
N HIS A 384 20.91 28.18 -19.48
CA HIS A 384 21.61 29.46 -19.50
C HIS A 384 21.34 30.26 -18.23
N VAL A 385 22.40 30.81 -17.64
CA VAL A 385 22.37 31.64 -16.42
C VAL A 385 22.63 33.10 -16.77
N ALA A 386 21.67 33.96 -16.47
CA ALA A 386 21.77 35.41 -16.61
C ALA A 386 21.43 36.13 -15.29
N VAL A 387 21.83 37.40 -15.19
CA VAL A 387 21.57 38.25 -14.02
C VAL A 387 20.86 39.53 -14.42
N GLN A 388 19.99 40.02 -13.54
CA GLN A 388 19.39 41.34 -13.60
C GLN A 388 19.62 42.08 -12.28
N PRO A 389 20.00 43.37 -12.30
CA PRO A 389 20.20 44.24 -13.47
C PRO A 389 21.50 43.99 -14.27
N SER A 390 21.60 44.51 -15.50
CA SER A 390 22.66 44.19 -16.48
C SER A 390 24.08 44.69 -16.14
N HIS A 391 24.25 45.54 -15.13
CA HIS A 391 25.58 45.99 -14.69
C HIS A 391 26.32 44.94 -13.86
N TYR A 392 25.65 43.86 -13.43
CA TYR A 392 26.30 42.68 -12.87
C TYR A 392 26.72 41.73 -14.00
N LYS A 393 27.93 41.17 -13.89
CA LYS A 393 28.45 40.17 -14.83
C LYS A 393 28.60 38.82 -14.13
N VAL A 394 28.12 37.77 -14.79
CA VAL A 394 28.31 36.38 -14.34
C VAL A 394 29.64 35.87 -14.89
N TYR A 395 30.50 35.40 -14.00
CA TYR A 395 31.79 34.80 -14.30
C TYR A 395 31.74 33.30 -13.96
N GLY A 396 32.13 32.47 -14.94
CA GLY A 396 32.05 31.00 -14.88
C GLY A 396 31.43 30.43 -16.16
N LYS A 397 31.07 29.14 -16.15
CA LYS A 397 30.23 28.56 -17.21
C LYS A 397 28.81 29.09 -17.05
N THR A 398 28.37 29.95 -17.96
CA THR A 398 26.99 30.47 -18.02
C THR A 398 26.01 29.45 -18.59
N ASP A 399 26.50 28.57 -19.46
CA ASP A 399 25.76 27.43 -19.97
C ASP A 399 26.11 26.20 -19.14
N ILE A 400 25.14 25.79 -18.34
CA ILE A 400 25.22 24.62 -17.49
C ILE A 400 24.63 23.46 -18.26
N GLU A 401 25.44 22.44 -18.58
CA GLU A 401 24.94 21.18 -19.11
C GLU A 401 24.02 20.52 -18.07
N LEU A 402 22.85 20.11 -18.52
CA LEU A 402 21.83 19.44 -17.72
C LEU A 402 21.89 17.95 -18.06
N THR A 403 22.22 17.12 -17.07
CA THR A 403 22.11 15.68 -17.19
C THR A 403 21.10 15.16 -16.18
N SER A 404 20.33 14.15 -16.58
CA SER A 404 19.41 13.47 -15.67
C SER A 404 20.20 12.88 -14.49
N GLY A 405 19.73 13.11 -13.27
CA GLY A 405 20.39 12.67 -12.04
C GLY A 405 21.55 13.55 -11.57
N ASP A 406 21.81 14.71 -12.18
CA ASP A 406 22.89 15.59 -11.74
C ASP A 406 22.57 16.35 -10.45
N VAL A 407 23.25 15.98 -9.37
CA VAL A 407 23.04 16.55 -8.03
C VAL A 407 24.14 17.56 -7.65
N TYR A 408 25.04 17.92 -8.56
CA TYR A 408 26.23 18.69 -8.20
C TYR A 408 26.02 20.20 -8.16
N TRP A 409 26.55 20.81 -7.10
CA TRP A 409 26.64 22.26 -6.98
C TRP A 409 27.75 22.82 -7.87
N ARG A 410 27.40 23.79 -8.71
CA ARG A 410 28.33 24.53 -9.56
C ARG A 410 28.55 25.92 -8.98
N ALA A 411 29.82 26.32 -8.83
CA ALA A 411 30.16 27.66 -8.37
C ALA A 411 29.90 28.69 -9.47
N VAL A 412 29.19 29.76 -9.11
CA VAL A 412 28.91 30.91 -9.97
C VAL A 412 29.40 32.16 -9.27
N ARG A 413 30.26 32.92 -9.93
CA ARG A 413 30.78 34.18 -9.41
C ARG A 413 30.06 35.32 -10.09
N LEU A 414 29.65 36.32 -9.32
CA LEU A 414 28.99 37.51 -9.82
C LEU A 414 29.82 38.71 -9.42
N CYS A 415 30.19 39.55 -10.39
CA CYS A 415 30.95 40.76 -10.10
C CYS A 415 30.33 42.00 -10.74
N THR A 416 30.63 43.16 -10.17
CA THR A 416 30.22 44.46 -10.70
C THR A 416 31.31 45.49 -10.44
N GLU A 417 31.48 46.41 -11.39
CA GLU A 417 32.31 47.62 -11.26
C GLU A 417 31.52 48.79 -10.62
N GLN A 418 30.19 48.67 -10.55
CA GLN A 418 29.27 49.67 -9.99
C GLN A 418 28.50 49.09 -8.80
N PRO A 419 29.17 48.76 -7.69
CA PRO A 419 28.50 48.19 -6.52
C PRO A 419 27.62 49.23 -5.82
N THR A 420 26.40 48.84 -5.46
CA THR A 420 25.60 49.63 -4.50
C THR A 420 26.11 49.35 -3.08
N PRO A 421 26.43 50.37 -2.26
CA PRO A 421 26.98 50.17 -0.92
C PRO A 421 26.09 49.31 -0.02
N GLY A 422 26.67 48.37 0.72
CA GLY A 422 25.94 47.50 1.63
C GLY A 422 25.23 46.34 0.91
N LYS A 423 23.91 46.22 1.08
CA LYS A 423 23.11 45.10 0.56
C LYS A 423 22.27 45.56 -0.63
N SER A 424 22.36 44.84 -1.74
CA SER A 424 21.53 45.03 -2.93
C SER A 424 20.76 43.74 -3.23
N ASP A 425 19.51 43.87 -3.69
CA ASP A 425 18.70 42.73 -4.13
C ASP A 425 18.83 42.59 -5.65
N ILE A 426 19.19 41.40 -6.11
CA ILE A 426 19.39 41.07 -7.53
C ILE A 426 18.54 39.86 -7.90
N LYS A 427 18.28 39.67 -9.19
CA LYS A 427 17.51 38.53 -9.70
C LYS A 427 18.37 37.72 -10.66
N MET A 428 18.45 36.42 -10.41
CA MET A 428 19.04 35.47 -11.34
C MET A 428 17.97 34.87 -12.23
N LEU A 429 18.24 34.86 -13.54
CA LEU A 429 17.41 34.26 -14.55
C LEU A 429 18.06 32.95 -15.00
N PHE A 430 17.30 31.87 -14.94
CA PHE A 430 17.70 30.54 -15.38
C PHE A 430 16.77 30.12 -16.51
N THR A 431 17.30 29.88 -17.70
CA THR A 431 16.49 29.53 -18.88
C THR A 431 16.94 28.19 -19.43
N ALA A 432 16.02 27.24 -19.56
CA ALA A 432 16.27 25.93 -20.18
C ALA A 432 15.08 25.58 -21.07
N ALA A 433 15.34 25.30 -22.35
CA ALA A 433 14.31 25.15 -23.38
C ALA A 433 13.30 26.31 -23.38
N ASP A 434 12.01 26.04 -23.12
CA ASP A 434 10.91 27.00 -23.05
C ASP A 434 10.61 27.47 -21.61
N ARG A 435 11.32 26.94 -20.61
CA ARG A 435 11.13 27.27 -19.20
C ARG A 435 12.11 28.34 -18.74
N SER A 436 11.61 29.36 -18.05
CA SER A 436 12.42 30.38 -17.38
C SER A 436 12.06 30.45 -15.90
N LEU A 437 13.08 30.39 -15.04
CA LEU A 437 12.95 30.52 -13.58
C LEU A 437 13.69 31.78 -13.11
N VAL A 438 13.05 32.55 -12.24
CA VAL A 438 13.65 33.74 -11.62
C VAL A 438 13.87 33.48 -10.15
N LYS A 439 15.12 33.60 -9.68
CA LYS A 439 15.47 33.46 -8.26
C LYS A 439 16.01 34.78 -7.72
N PRO A 440 15.32 35.43 -6.76
CA PRO A 440 15.86 36.60 -6.09
C PRO A 440 17.04 36.18 -5.19
N THR A 441 18.07 37.01 -5.13
CA THR A 441 19.19 36.86 -4.20
C THR A 441 19.71 38.22 -3.76
N THR A 442 20.75 38.21 -2.94
CA THR A 442 21.36 39.40 -2.36
C THR A 442 22.81 39.49 -2.78
N PHE A 443 23.28 40.69 -3.07
CA PHE A 443 24.66 41.01 -3.38
C PHE A 443 25.18 42.02 -2.35
N PHE A 444 26.34 41.73 -1.78
CA PHE A 444 26.97 42.58 -0.77
C PHE A 444 28.19 43.31 -1.32
N ALA A 445 28.34 44.55 -0.90
CA ALA A 445 29.48 45.40 -1.18
C ALA A 445 29.93 46.15 0.08
N PRO A 446 31.17 46.67 0.12
CA PRO A 446 31.62 47.61 1.14
C PRO A 446 30.63 48.76 1.29
N ARG A 447 30.50 49.28 2.50
CA ARG A 447 29.70 50.48 2.79
C ARG A 447 30.47 51.75 2.48
#